data_AF-A0A834ZAD7-F1
#
_entry.id   AF-A0A834ZAD7-F1
#
_cell.length_a   1.000
_cell.length_b   1.000
_cell.length_c   1.000
_cell.angle_alpha   90.00
_cell.angle_beta   90.00
_cell.angle_gamma   90.00
#
_symmetry.space_group_name_H-M   'P 1'
#
loop_
_entity.id
_entity.type
_entity.pdbx_description
1 polymer ?
#
loop_
_entity_poly.entity_id
_entity_poly.type
_entity_poly.pdbx_seq_one_letter_code
_entity_poly.pdbx_strand_id
1 'polypeptide(L)'
;MMKAPWELEVLSSSITAECQSQLKSLYAEGIKGCHMEFSAYNLLCVILHSNNNRDLLSSMSRLSDETKKDEAVKHALAVRSAVTSGNYVMFFRLYKTAPNLNTCLMDLYFEKMRYEAVKCISRSYRPVVPVAFIAQVLGFTSVLATTEGSEEKDSDGLVECEEWLRAHGACLSPDNIGEMQLDTKASSSSLFMPEPEDAVAHGDASLAVHDFLTRPS
;
A
#
# COMPACT_ATOMS: atom_id res chain seq x y z
N MET A 1 20.89 9.52 13.88
CA MET A 1 21.01 9.18 12.45
C MET A 1 19.69 8.54 12.02
N MET A 2 18.65 9.35 11.84
CA MET A 2 17.35 8.88 11.39
C MET A 2 17.20 9.36 9.95
N LYS A 3 17.14 8.37 9.07
CA LYS A 3 17.13 8.50 7.63
C LYS A 3 15.83 9.21 7.20
N ALA A 4 15.91 10.14 6.25
CA ALA A 4 14.76 10.90 5.70
C ALA A 4 13.62 9.96 5.27
N PRO A 5 12.35 10.37 5.13
CA PRO A 5 11.26 9.48 4.75
C PRO A 5 11.42 8.82 3.37
N TRP A 6 12.01 9.52 2.39
CA TRP A 6 12.46 8.88 1.15
C TRP A 6 13.64 7.96 1.40
N GLU A 7 14.49 8.21 2.39
CA GLU A 7 15.44 7.23 2.88
C GLU A 7 14.79 6.15 3.75
N LEU A 8 13.56 6.26 4.25
CA LEU A 8 12.82 5.20 4.97
C LEU A 8 11.95 4.39 4.01
N GLU A 9 11.47 4.95 2.91
CA GLU A 9 10.94 4.20 1.78
C GLU A 9 12.09 3.57 1.00
N VAL A 10 13.19 4.28 0.78
CA VAL A 10 14.42 3.71 0.21
C VAL A 10 15.05 2.77 1.22
N LEU A 11 15.04 3.00 2.53
CA LEU A 11 15.53 2.02 3.52
C LEU A 11 14.55 0.91 3.71
N SER A 12 13.25 1.11 3.66
CA SER A 12 12.27 0.02 3.73
C SER A 12 12.39 -0.81 2.47
N SER A 13 12.53 -0.19 1.30
CA SER A 13 12.85 -0.86 0.03
C SER A 13 14.23 -1.52 0.07
N SER A 14 15.23 -0.91 0.70
CA SER A 14 16.60 -1.43 0.80
C SER A 14 16.69 -2.52 1.85
N ILE A 15 15.99 -2.41 2.97
CA ILE A 15 15.90 -3.39 4.07
C ILE A 15 15.05 -4.56 3.58
N THR A 16 13.92 -4.32 2.91
CA THR A 16 13.17 -5.41 2.26
C THR A 16 13.98 -6.05 1.16
N ALA A 17 14.74 -5.31 0.34
CA ALA A 17 15.65 -5.90 -0.65
C ALA A 17 16.80 -6.69 -0.01
N GLU A 18 17.39 -6.19 1.09
CA GLU A 18 18.47 -6.81 1.84
C GLU A 18 17.99 -8.07 2.56
N CYS A 19 16.88 -7.99 3.30
CA CYS A 19 16.20 -9.13 3.91
C CYS A 19 15.76 -10.15 2.85
N GLN A 20 15.29 -9.70 1.68
CA GLN A 20 14.93 -10.57 0.57
C GLN A 20 16.15 -11.28 -0.04
N SER A 21 17.28 -10.58 -0.16
CA SER A 21 18.54 -11.17 -0.64
C SER A 21 19.07 -12.22 0.34
N GLN A 22 19.03 -11.91 1.64
CA GLN A 22 19.44 -12.83 2.71
C GLN A 22 18.52 -14.04 2.79
N LEU A 23 17.19 -13.87 2.71
CA LEU A 23 16.28 -15.01 2.64
C LEU A 23 16.52 -15.86 1.39
N LYS A 24 16.78 -15.25 0.22
CA LYS A 24 17.12 -15.99 -1.01
C LYS A 24 18.37 -16.85 -0.82
N SER A 25 19.41 -16.34 -0.15
CA SER A 25 20.62 -17.12 0.18
C SER A 25 20.31 -18.28 1.13
N LEU A 26 19.60 -18.00 2.22
CA LEU A 26 19.22 -19.00 3.23
C LEU A 26 18.38 -20.15 2.65
N TYR A 27 17.48 -19.85 1.71
CA TYR A 27 16.71 -20.88 1.01
C TYR A 27 17.53 -21.63 -0.06
N ALA A 28 18.54 -21.00 -0.68
CA ALA A 28 19.48 -21.67 -1.58
C ALA A 28 20.41 -22.64 -0.82
N GLU A 29 20.64 -22.39 0.47
CA GLU A 29 21.41 -23.24 1.38
C GLU A 29 20.62 -24.46 1.90
N GLY A 30 19.36 -24.64 1.49
CA GLY A 30 18.57 -25.85 1.78
C GLY A 30 17.89 -25.86 3.15
N ILE A 31 17.76 -24.70 3.80
CA ILE A 31 17.05 -24.59 5.08
C ILE A 31 15.55 -24.86 4.86
N LYS A 32 14.97 -25.72 5.69
CA LYS A 32 13.55 -26.11 5.63
C LYS A 32 12.67 -24.94 6.05
N GLY A 33 12.18 -24.15 5.08
CA GLY A 33 11.25 -23.04 5.32
C GLY A 33 10.01 -23.09 4.41
N CYS A 34 9.08 -22.16 4.60
CA CYS A 34 7.86 -22.06 3.78
C CYS A 34 8.15 -21.32 2.45
N HIS A 35 8.68 -22.05 1.47
CA HIS A 35 9.02 -21.52 0.14
C HIS A 35 7.84 -20.81 -0.57
N MET A 36 6.60 -21.20 -0.24
CA MET A 36 5.39 -20.62 -0.85
C MET A 36 5.08 -19.23 -0.30
N GLU A 37 5.13 -19.05 1.02
CA GLU A 37 4.98 -17.74 1.67
C GLU A 37 6.06 -16.77 1.20
N PHE A 38 7.30 -17.25 1.07
CA PHE A 38 8.38 -16.41 0.57
C PHE A 38 8.18 -15.99 -0.90
N SER A 39 7.64 -16.90 -1.73
CA SER A 39 7.32 -16.58 -3.12
C SER A 39 6.19 -15.55 -3.21
N ALA A 40 5.16 -15.66 -2.37
CA ALA A 40 4.08 -14.68 -2.27
C ALA A 40 4.59 -13.30 -1.82
N TYR A 41 5.44 -13.28 -0.79
CA TYR A 41 6.08 -12.06 -0.29
C TYR A 41 6.93 -11.37 -1.36
N ASN A 42 7.76 -12.13 -2.07
CA ASN A 42 8.57 -11.60 -3.17
C ASN A 42 7.72 -11.01 -4.29
N LEU A 43 6.60 -11.66 -4.62
CA LEU A 43 5.68 -11.19 -5.63
C LEU A 43 5.08 -9.85 -5.21
N LEU A 44 4.59 -9.74 -3.98
CA LEU A 44 4.06 -8.49 -3.42
C LEU A 44 5.12 -7.39 -3.40
N CYS A 45 6.35 -7.67 -2.95
CA CYS A 45 7.44 -6.70 -2.97
C CYS A 45 7.71 -6.14 -4.38
N VAL A 46 7.71 -6.98 -5.41
CA VAL A 46 7.94 -6.53 -6.79
C VAL A 46 6.74 -5.72 -7.32
N ILE A 47 5.51 -6.16 -7.04
CA ILE A 47 4.28 -5.45 -7.43
C ILE A 47 4.26 -4.04 -6.84
N LEU A 48 4.68 -3.93 -5.58
CA LEU A 48 4.59 -2.70 -4.82
C LEU A 48 5.80 -1.80 -5.12
N HIS A 49 7.04 -2.26 -4.96
CA HIS A 49 8.24 -1.39 -5.06
C HIS A 49 8.70 -1.11 -6.50
N SER A 50 8.16 -1.77 -7.52
CA SER A 50 8.69 -1.62 -8.88
C SER A 50 7.60 -1.66 -9.94
N ASN A 51 7.54 -0.61 -10.77
CA ASN A 51 6.81 -0.65 -12.04
C ASN A 51 7.46 -1.62 -13.07
N ASN A 52 8.47 -2.38 -12.65
CA ASN A 52 9.20 -3.33 -13.49
C ASN A 52 8.41 -4.64 -13.63
N ASN A 53 7.35 -4.55 -14.43
CA ASN A 53 6.50 -5.68 -14.83
C ASN A 53 7.31 -6.86 -15.41
N ARG A 54 8.51 -6.61 -15.97
CA ARG A 54 9.36 -7.65 -16.57
C ARG A 54 9.93 -8.60 -15.53
N ASP A 55 10.42 -8.07 -14.40
CA ASP A 55 10.99 -8.89 -13.33
C ASP A 55 9.90 -9.66 -12.58
N LEU A 56 8.69 -9.09 -12.53
CA LEU A 56 7.48 -9.73 -12.02
C LEU A 56 7.06 -10.92 -12.89
N LEU A 57 6.94 -10.70 -14.22
CA LEU A 57 6.61 -11.74 -15.20
C LEU A 57 7.65 -12.89 -15.19
N SER A 58 8.94 -12.55 -15.09
CA SER A 58 10.03 -13.52 -14.96
C SER A 58 9.89 -14.37 -13.69
N SER A 59 9.67 -13.73 -12.53
CA SER A 59 9.49 -14.43 -11.27
C SER A 59 8.26 -15.35 -11.29
N MET A 60 7.18 -14.93 -11.94
CA MET A 60 5.99 -15.74 -12.12
C MET A 60 6.16 -16.92 -13.06
N SER A 61 6.96 -16.76 -14.12
CA SER A 61 7.24 -17.83 -15.08
C SER A 61 7.99 -19.01 -14.44
N ARG A 62 8.68 -18.74 -13.33
CA ARG A 62 9.43 -19.73 -12.55
C ARG A 62 8.57 -20.46 -11.50
N LEU A 63 7.31 -20.06 -11.29
CA LEU A 63 6.40 -20.72 -10.36
C LEU A 63 5.82 -21.98 -10.99
N SER A 64 6.00 -23.13 -10.32
CA SER A 64 5.38 -24.39 -10.75
C SER A 64 3.86 -24.36 -10.60
N ASP A 65 3.16 -25.26 -11.28
CA ASP A 65 1.69 -25.33 -11.19
C ASP A 65 1.21 -25.83 -9.81
N GLU A 66 2.04 -26.57 -9.07
CA GLU A 66 1.78 -26.91 -7.66
C GLU A 66 1.91 -25.67 -6.76
N THR A 67 2.89 -24.80 -7.05
CA THR A 67 3.13 -23.56 -6.29
C THR A 67 1.97 -22.57 -6.44
N LYS A 68 1.33 -22.52 -7.61
CA LYS A 68 0.14 -21.69 -7.86
C LYS A 68 -1.12 -22.16 -7.12
N LYS A 69 -1.11 -23.38 -6.56
CA LYS A 69 -2.25 -23.90 -5.77
C LYS A 69 -2.21 -23.45 -4.32
N ASP A 70 -1.07 -22.94 -3.85
CA ASP A 70 -0.92 -22.41 -2.51
C ASP A 70 -1.75 -21.14 -2.28
N GLU A 71 -2.38 -21.02 -1.12
CA GLU A 71 -3.29 -19.91 -0.81
C GLU A 71 -2.58 -18.56 -0.70
N ALA A 72 -1.33 -18.52 -0.19
CA ALA A 72 -0.56 -17.28 -0.13
C ALA A 72 -0.15 -16.81 -1.53
N VAL A 73 0.22 -17.74 -2.42
CA VAL A 73 0.59 -17.43 -3.81
C VAL A 73 -0.62 -16.98 -4.62
N LYS A 74 -1.77 -17.65 -4.48
CA LYS A 74 -3.04 -17.23 -5.10
C LYS A 74 -3.42 -15.82 -4.65
N HIS A 75 -3.30 -15.54 -3.35
CA HIS A 75 -3.58 -14.22 -2.81
C HIS A 75 -2.70 -13.14 -3.44
N ALA A 76 -1.38 -13.35 -3.49
CA ALA A 76 -0.44 -12.39 -4.08
C ALA A 76 -0.72 -12.16 -5.58
N LEU A 77 -1.11 -13.21 -6.32
CA LEU A 77 -1.52 -13.10 -7.72
C LEU A 77 -2.82 -12.31 -7.90
N ALA A 78 -3.80 -12.50 -6.99
CA ALA A 78 -5.04 -11.74 -7.00
C ALA A 78 -4.77 -10.24 -6.70
N VAL A 79 -3.90 -9.95 -5.74
CA VAL A 79 -3.46 -8.58 -5.41
C VAL A 79 -2.81 -7.94 -6.63
N ARG A 80 -1.90 -8.64 -7.31
CA ARG A 80 -1.31 -8.18 -8.57
C ARG A 80 -2.36 -7.77 -9.57
N SER A 81 -3.31 -8.68 -9.84
CA SER A 81 -4.34 -8.44 -10.84
C SER A 81 -5.17 -7.21 -10.48
N ALA A 82 -5.48 -7.02 -9.19
CA ALA A 82 -6.19 -5.84 -8.71
C ALA A 82 -5.38 -4.55 -8.93
N VAL A 83 -4.09 -4.54 -8.54
CA VAL A 83 -3.21 -3.38 -8.71
C VAL A 83 -3.01 -3.03 -10.18
N THR A 84 -2.67 -3.99 -11.04
CA THR A 84 -2.42 -3.75 -12.47
C THR A 84 -3.67 -3.28 -13.23
N SER A 85 -4.86 -3.72 -12.82
CA SER A 85 -6.12 -3.30 -13.43
C SER A 85 -6.72 -2.03 -12.83
N GLY A 86 -6.09 -1.44 -11.81
CA GLY A 86 -6.67 -0.31 -11.07
C GLY A 86 -7.96 -0.67 -10.32
N ASN A 87 -8.15 -1.94 -9.95
CA ASN A 87 -9.32 -2.39 -9.22
C ASN A 87 -9.12 -2.21 -7.71
N TYR A 88 -9.28 -0.98 -7.24
CA TYR A 88 -9.07 -0.58 -5.85
C TYR A 88 -10.02 -1.30 -4.88
N VAL A 89 -11.29 -1.52 -5.25
CA VAL A 89 -12.26 -2.26 -4.42
C VAL A 89 -11.77 -3.69 -4.15
N MET A 90 -11.30 -4.38 -5.19
CA MET A 90 -10.73 -5.72 -5.04
C MET A 90 -9.47 -5.69 -4.19
N PHE A 91 -8.60 -4.69 -4.37
CA PHE A 91 -7.38 -4.54 -3.57
C PHE A 91 -7.70 -4.42 -2.07
N PHE A 92 -8.62 -3.53 -1.68
CA PHE A 92 -8.99 -3.35 -0.28
C PHE A 92 -9.73 -4.57 0.30
N ARG A 93 -10.49 -5.29 -0.53
CA ARG A 93 -11.09 -6.56 -0.12
C ARG A 93 -10.03 -7.64 0.14
N LEU A 94 -9.03 -7.73 -0.73
CA LEU A 94 -7.91 -8.65 -0.56
C LEU A 94 -7.11 -8.27 0.69
N TYR A 95 -6.83 -6.99 0.91
CA TYR A 95 -6.17 -6.51 2.13
C TYR A 95 -6.84 -7.03 3.43
N LYS A 96 -8.18 -6.95 3.54
CA LYS A 96 -8.92 -7.47 4.72
C LYS A 96 -8.82 -8.99 4.93
N THR A 97 -8.40 -9.72 3.90
CA THR A 97 -8.31 -11.20 3.90
C THR A 97 -6.86 -11.68 3.72
N ALA A 98 -5.88 -10.80 3.88
CA ALA A 98 -4.49 -11.10 3.65
C ALA A 98 -3.98 -12.16 4.65
N PRO A 99 -3.42 -13.29 4.17
CA PRO A 99 -2.82 -14.29 5.04
C PRO A 99 -1.41 -13.88 5.49
N ASN A 100 -1.04 -14.26 6.71
CA ASN A 100 0.33 -14.20 7.23
C ASN A 100 0.93 -12.78 7.23
N LEU A 101 2.21 -12.66 6.88
CA LEU A 101 2.96 -11.39 6.86
C LEU A 101 2.57 -10.44 5.72
N ASN A 102 1.70 -10.88 4.80
CA ASN A 102 1.28 -10.07 3.65
C ASN A 102 0.54 -8.80 4.09
N THR A 103 -0.14 -8.83 5.24
CA THR A 103 -0.83 -7.66 5.81
C THR A 103 0.14 -6.53 6.11
N CYS A 104 1.26 -6.81 6.78
CA CYS A 104 2.27 -5.80 7.14
C CYS A 104 2.90 -5.14 5.90
N LEU A 105 3.11 -5.91 4.83
CA LEU A 105 3.63 -5.35 3.58
C LEU A 105 2.58 -4.51 2.85
N MET A 106 1.32 -4.94 2.90
CA MET A 106 0.21 -4.20 2.30
C MET A 106 -0.12 -2.93 3.10
N ASP A 107 0.12 -2.88 4.42
CA ASP A 107 -0.04 -1.70 5.26
C ASP A 107 0.83 -0.54 4.76
N LEU A 108 2.10 -0.82 4.44
CA LEU A 108 3.03 0.18 3.88
C LEU A 108 2.57 0.78 2.55
N TYR A 109 1.69 0.08 1.82
CA TYR A 109 1.20 0.49 0.51
C TYR A 109 -0.27 0.94 0.53
N PHE A 110 -0.95 0.72 1.64
CA PHE A 110 -2.37 0.96 1.79
C PHE A 110 -2.70 2.43 1.57
N GLU A 111 -1.91 3.33 2.16
CA GLU A 111 -2.05 4.78 2.03
C GLU A 111 -1.79 5.26 0.59
N LYS A 112 -0.70 4.80 -0.03
CA LYS A 112 -0.37 5.11 -1.43
C LYS A 112 -1.46 4.64 -2.39
N MET A 113 -2.05 3.47 -2.14
CA MET A 113 -3.15 2.93 -2.95
C MET A 113 -4.43 3.75 -2.81
N ARG A 114 -4.75 4.23 -1.60
CA ARG A 114 -5.88 5.17 -1.41
C ARG A 114 -5.66 6.46 -2.19
N TYR A 115 -4.45 7.01 -2.15
CA TYR A 115 -4.11 8.21 -2.90
C TYR A 115 -4.24 8.04 -4.42
N GLU A 116 -3.69 6.96 -4.99
CA GLU A 116 -3.83 6.69 -6.43
C GLU A 116 -5.29 6.46 -6.84
N ALA A 117 -6.10 5.83 -5.97
CA ALA A 117 -7.53 5.66 -6.20
C ALA A 117 -8.26 7.01 -6.28
N VAL A 118 -8.04 7.92 -5.33
CA VAL A 118 -8.67 9.25 -5.33
C VAL A 118 -8.24 10.09 -6.52
N LYS A 119 -6.96 10.01 -6.90
CA LYS A 119 -6.44 10.66 -8.10
C LYS A 119 -7.10 10.12 -9.38
N CYS A 120 -7.32 8.81 -9.46
CA CYS A 120 -8.05 8.18 -10.56
C CYS A 120 -9.51 8.65 -10.61
N ILE A 121 -10.20 8.65 -9.46
CA ILE A 121 -11.59 9.12 -9.32
C ILE A 121 -11.71 10.58 -9.77
N SER A 122 -10.85 11.47 -9.28
CA SER A 122 -10.87 12.91 -9.60
C SER A 122 -10.65 13.24 -11.07
N ARG A 123 -10.02 12.33 -11.82
CA ARG A 123 -9.77 12.48 -13.27
C ARG A 123 -10.87 11.86 -14.13
N SER A 124 -11.53 10.82 -13.61
CA SER A 124 -12.48 9.99 -14.38
C SER A 124 -13.93 10.42 -14.21
N TYR A 125 -14.28 10.97 -13.05
CA TYR A 125 -15.63 11.45 -12.75
C TYR A 125 -15.70 12.99 -12.83
N ARG A 126 -16.84 13.53 -13.26
CA ARG A 126 -17.12 14.98 -13.35
C ARG A 126 -18.62 15.26 -13.13
N PRO A 127 -19.01 16.39 -12.53
CA PRO A 127 -18.15 17.36 -11.83
C PRO A 127 -17.89 16.97 -10.38
N VAL A 128 -18.74 16.14 -9.78
CA VAL A 128 -18.75 15.81 -8.35
C VAL A 128 -18.93 14.30 -8.13
N VAL A 129 -18.46 13.81 -6.98
CA VAL A 129 -18.63 12.40 -6.56
C VAL A 129 -19.01 12.35 -5.09
N PRO A 130 -20.04 11.59 -4.68
CA PRO A 130 -20.40 11.44 -3.26
C PRO A 130 -19.26 10.85 -2.44
N VAL A 131 -19.00 11.42 -1.25
CA VAL A 131 -17.97 10.89 -0.34
C VAL A 131 -18.31 9.48 0.14
N ALA A 132 -19.60 9.16 0.31
CA ALA A 132 -20.03 7.80 0.66
C ALA A 132 -19.54 6.74 -0.34
N PHE A 133 -19.60 7.04 -1.64
CA PHE A 133 -19.07 6.17 -2.68
C PHE A 133 -17.54 6.06 -2.59
N ILE A 134 -16.85 7.18 -2.38
CA ILE A 134 -15.39 7.20 -2.24
C ILE A 134 -14.98 6.38 -1.02
N ALA A 135 -15.66 6.51 0.11
CA ALA A 135 -15.41 5.76 1.34
C ALA A 135 -15.50 4.24 1.12
N GLN A 136 -16.48 3.79 0.33
CA GLN A 136 -16.60 2.38 -0.06
C GLN A 136 -15.45 1.93 -0.94
N VAL A 137 -15.08 2.74 -1.94
CA VAL A 137 -13.99 2.42 -2.87
C VAL A 137 -12.64 2.37 -2.18
N LEU A 138 -12.39 3.26 -1.22
CA LEU A 138 -11.14 3.36 -0.45
C LEU A 138 -11.11 2.42 0.77
N GLY A 139 -12.18 1.66 0.99
CA GLY A 139 -12.28 0.64 2.03
C GLY A 139 -12.53 1.16 3.44
N PHE A 140 -12.89 2.45 3.61
CA PHE A 140 -13.31 3.03 4.90
C PHE A 140 -14.65 2.44 5.37
N THR A 141 -15.56 2.15 4.44
CA THR A 141 -16.86 1.53 4.75
C THR A 141 -16.99 0.14 4.12
N SER A 142 -17.90 -0.67 4.64
CA SER A 142 -18.15 -2.03 4.13
C SER A 142 -19.16 -2.02 2.98
N VAL A 143 -18.89 -2.81 1.92
CA VAL A 143 -19.81 -2.97 0.78
C VAL A 143 -21.07 -3.78 1.15
N LEU A 144 -21.09 -4.48 2.29
CA LEU A 144 -22.13 -5.45 2.67
C LEU A 144 -23.27 -4.88 3.53
N ALA A 145 -23.34 -3.56 3.74
CA ALA A 145 -24.38 -2.95 4.57
C ALA A 145 -25.74 -2.85 3.83
N THR A 146 -26.45 -3.98 3.74
CA THR A 146 -27.91 -4.01 3.47
C THR A 146 -28.68 -4.87 4.47
N THR A 147 -28.08 -5.25 5.59
CA THR A 147 -28.78 -5.97 6.66
C THR A 147 -28.47 -5.35 8.03
N GLU A 148 -29.41 -4.51 8.45
CA GLU A 148 -29.83 -4.14 9.82
C GLU A 148 -28.82 -4.45 10.94
N GLY A 149 -28.04 -3.42 11.36
CA GLY A 149 -27.26 -3.47 12.60
C GLY A 149 -25.95 -2.64 12.67
N SER A 150 -25.60 -1.80 11.68
CA SER A 150 -24.25 -1.20 11.56
C SER A 150 -24.19 0.31 11.31
N GLU A 151 -25.24 1.07 11.65
CA GLU A 151 -25.32 2.52 11.33
C GLU A 151 -24.19 3.35 11.98
N GLU A 152 -23.76 3.01 13.20
CA GLU A 152 -22.69 3.74 13.90
C GLU A 152 -21.31 3.54 13.24
N LYS A 153 -20.96 2.31 12.83
CA LYS A 153 -19.66 1.99 12.21
C LYS A 153 -19.49 2.55 10.80
N ASP A 154 -20.57 2.61 10.03
CA ASP A 154 -20.51 3.19 8.68
C ASP A 154 -20.45 4.73 8.74
N SER A 155 -21.03 5.35 9.79
CA SER A 155 -20.89 6.79 10.03
C SER A 155 -19.46 7.18 10.40
N ASP A 156 -18.79 6.39 11.25
CA ASP A 156 -17.39 6.61 11.65
C ASP A 156 -16.43 6.51 10.45
N GLY A 157 -16.60 5.48 9.61
CA GLY A 157 -15.80 5.34 8.39
C GLY A 157 -16.05 6.46 7.36
N LEU A 158 -17.24 7.05 7.33
CA LEU A 158 -17.52 8.19 6.47
C LEU A 158 -16.77 9.44 6.94
N VAL A 159 -16.78 9.70 8.25
CA VAL A 159 -16.04 10.80 8.88
C VAL A 159 -14.54 10.63 8.67
N GLU A 160 -13.99 9.45 8.91
CA GLU A 160 -12.58 9.14 8.67
C GLU A 160 -12.19 9.39 7.20
N CYS A 161 -13.05 8.98 6.25
CA CYS A 161 -12.81 9.24 4.83
C CYS A 161 -12.80 10.73 4.50
N GLU A 162 -13.70 11.52 5.09
CA GLU A 162 -13.74 12.96 4.88
C GLU A 162 -12.49 13.65 5.42
N GLU A 163 -12.07 13.31 6.63
CA GLU A 163 -10.86 13.83 7.25
C GLU A 163 -9.63 13.47 6.42
N TRP A 164 -9.51 12.20 6.02
CA TRP A 164 -8.42 11.73 5.18
C TRP A 164 -8.37 12.47 3.84
N LEU A 165 -9.53 12.62 3.16
CA LEU A 165 -9.61 13.34 1.89
C LEU A 165 -9.15 14.80 2.05
N ARG A 166 -9.60 15.49 3.10
CA ARG A 166 -9.20 16.88 3.38
C ARG A 166 -7.71 17.00 3.67
N ALA A 167 -7.16 16.08 4.47
CA ALA A 167 -5.72 16.02 4.75
C ALA A 167 -4.91 15.88 3.45
N HIS A 168 -5.44 15.16 2.47
CA HIS A 168 -4.83 14.96 1.15
C HIS A 168 -5.14 16.08 0.14
N GLY A 169 -5.72 17.20 0.57
CA GLY A 169 -6.00 18.36 -0.28
C GLY A 169 -7.24 18.24 -1.17
N ALA A 170 -8.14 17.30 -0.89
CA ALA A 170 -9.41 17.19 -1.59
C ALA A 170 -10.36 18.36 -1.28
N CYS A 171 -11.05 18.87 -2.29
CA CYS A 171 -12.09 19.87 -2.14
C CYS A 171 -13.45 19.19 -1.95
N LEU A 172 -13.99 19.29 -0.74
CA LEU A 172 -15.29 18.72 -0.38
C LEU A 172 -16.33 19.82 -0.15
N SER A 173 -17.53 19.64 -0.69
CA SER A 173 -18.68 20.53 -0.49
C SER A 173 -19.97 19.73 -0.28
N PRO A 174 -20.88 20.16 0.60
CA PRO A 174 -22.19 19.54 0.72
C PRO A 174 -23.05 19.85 -0.52
N ASP A 175 -23.91 18.92 -0.88
CA ASP A 175 -24.93 19.13 -1.90
C ASP A 175 -26.21 19.78 -1.34
N ASN A 176 -27.25 19.86 -2.17
CA ASN A 176 -28.53 20.48 -1.78
C ASN A 176 -29.28 19.71 -0.67
N ILE A 177 -28.91 18.47 -0.41
CA ILE A 177 -29.51 17.57 0.59
C ILE A 177 -28.61 17.46 1.83
N GLY A 178 -27.39 18.01 1.77
CA GLY A 178 -26.41 17.99 2.85
C GLY A 178 -25.41 16.84 2.75
N GLU A 179 -25.44 16.04 1.68
CA GLU A 179 -24.47 14.98 1.47
C GLU A 179 -23.12 15.54 1.00
N MET A 180 -22.03 15.10 1.62
CA MET A 180 -20.69 15.56 1.26
C MET A 180 -20.26 15.01 -0.10
N GLN A 181 -19.79 15.90 -0.98
CA GLN A 181 -19.33 15.57 -2.32
C GLN A 181 -17.91 16.08 -2.56
N LEU A 182 -17.11 15.28 -3.27
CA LEU A 182 -15.81 15.66 -3.80
C LEU A 182 -15.98 16.47 -5.09
N ASP A 183 -15.52 17.72 -5.11
CA ASP A 183 -15.33 18.47 -6.36
C ASP A 183 -14.11 17.90 -7.09
N THR A 184 -14.37 17.11 -8.14
CA THR A 184 -13.32 16.43 -8.91
C THR A 184 -12.39 17.39 -9.63
N LYS A 185 -12.86 18.60 -9.98
CA LYS A 185 -12.08 19.59 -10.73
C LYS A 185 -11.14 20.31 -9.81
N ALA A 186 -11.65 20.86 -8.73
CA ALA A 186 -10.84 21.54 -7.73
C ALA A 186 -9.84 20.55 -7.10
N SER A 187 -10.29 19.35 -6.73
CA SER A 187 -9.43 18.32 -6.13
C SER A 187 -8.33 17.85 -7.07
N SER A 188 -8.58 17.72 -8.39
CA SER A 188 -7.55 17.24 -9.33
C SER A 188 -6.28 18.10 -9.36
N SER A 189 -6.37 19.38 -9.00
CA SER A 189 -5.24 20.31 -8.93
C SER A 189 -4.62 20.46 -7.54
N SER A 190 -5.36 20.10 -6.48
CA SER A 190 -4.95 20.33 -5.08
C SER A 190 -4.58 19.05 -4.33
N LEU A 191 -4.85 17.86 -4.88
CA LEU A 191 -4.49 16.60 -4.24
C LEU A 191 -2.98 16.45 -4.07
N PHE A 192 -2.57 16.07 -2.85
CA PHE A 192 -1.19 15.73 -2.50
C PHE A 192 -1.17 14.59 -1.47
N MET A 193 -0.01 13.96 -1.30
CA MET A 193 0.23 13.00 -0.23
C MET A 193 0.95 13.74 0.91
N PRO A 194 0.36 13.87 2.11
CA PRO A 194 0.96 14.58 3.23
C PRO A 194 2.32 14.03 3.64
N GLU A 195 3.18 14.89 4.15
CA GLU A 195 4.44 14.46 4.77
C GLU A 195 4.14 13.91 6.18
N PRO A 196 4.78 12.81 6.62
CA PRO A 196 4.54 12.24 7.93
C PRO A 196 4.98 13.21 9.05
N GLU A 197 4.14 13.39 10.08
CA GLU A 197 4.26 14.43 11.11
C GLU A 197 5.52 14.33 12.01
N ASP A 198 6.24 13.19 12.01
CA ASP A 198 7.39 12.93 12.89
C ASP A 198 8.77 13.29 12.30
N ALA A 199 8.84 14.34 11.47
CA ALA A 199 10.10 14.82 10.88
C ALA A 199 10.97 15.59 11.91
N VAL A 200 11.58 14.88 12.87
CA VAL A 200 12.54 15.48 13.80
C VAL A 200 13.90 15.66 13.11
N ALA A 201 14.31 16.91 12.96
CA ALA A 201 15.61 17.29 12.39
C ALA A 201 16.78 16.79 13.26
N HIS A 202 17.54 15.82 12.76
CA HIS A 202 18.82 15.45 13.36
C HIS A 202 19.95 15.59 12.35
N GLY A 203 20.78 16.60 12.60
CA GLY A 203 22.00 16.89 11.88
C GLY A 203 22.95 15.69 11.78
N ASP A 204 23.65 15.69 10.67
CA ASP A 204 24.51 14.66 10.14
C ASP A 204 25.78 14.48 11.01
N ALA A 205 25.91 13.32 11.64
CA ALA A 205 27.16 12.90 12.29
C ALA A 205 27.14 11.38 12.49
N SER A 206 27.56 10.63 11.47
CA SER A 206 28.44 9.45 11.60
C SER A 206 28.36 8.55 10.38
N LEU A 207 29.28 8.69 9.42
CA LEU A 207 29.73 7.57 8.57
C LEU A 207 31.18 7.81 8.12
N ALA A 208 32.08 8.08 9.07
CA ALA A 208 33.50 7.90 8.86
C ALA A 208 33.84 6.43 9.12
N VAL A 209 33.71 5.60 8.09
CA VAL A 209 34.08 4.17 8.11
C VAL A 209 35.60 3.96 8.32
N HIS A 210 36.38 5.04 8.40
CA HIS A 210 37.83 5.02 8.62
C HIS A 210 38.28 4.97 10.09
N ASP A 211 37.39 5.16 11.07
CA ASP A 211 37.77 5.11 12.50
C ASP A 211 37.71 3.71 13.13
N PHE A 212 37.19 2.71 12.42
CA PHE A 212 37.08 1.34 12.94
C PHE A 212 38.36 0.50 12.78
N LEU A 213 39.35 0.97 12.00
CA LEU A 213 40.60 0.23 11.73
C LEU A 213 41.85 0.80 12.44
N THR A 214 41.72 1.84 13.27
CA THR A 214 42.86 2.51 13.92
C THR A 214 42.96 2.28 15.42
N ARG A 215 42.50 1.12 15.93
CA ARG A 215 42.82 0.72 17.30
C ARG A 215 44.06 -0.19 17.31
N PRO A 216 45.25 0.30 17.70
CA PRO A 216 46.38 -0.59 17.95
C PRO A 216 46.09 -1.43 19.21
N SER A 217 46.57 -2.68 19.16
CA SER A 217 46.61 -3.70 20.19
C SER A 217 47.19 -3.24 21.53
#